data_AF-A0AAD4PUB4-F1
#
_entry.id   AF-A0AAD4PUB4-F1
#
_cell.length_a   1.000
_cell.length_b   1.000
_cell.length_c   1.000
_cell.angle_alpha   90.00
_cell.angle_beta   90.00
_cell.angle_gamma   90.00
#
_symmetry.space_group_name_H-M   'P 1'
#
loop_
_entity.id
_entity.type
_entity.pdbx_description
1 polymer ?
#
loop_
_entity_poly.entity_id
_entity_poly.type
_entity_poly.pdbx_seq_one_letter_code
_entity_poly.pdbx_strand_id
1 'polypeptide(L)'
;MTDEGTTIIDPDGEVIIVLADANAPFAVLDKKVRSGSSTEGPEKSELATQESDANQDEGRKCYRIQVSAKHLALASPVFKKTLHGGWKESLTFLEKGCVEITVHSWDLEAFLILMYLVHCRYRNLPDEINIELLAKLAILVDFYDCKDVAVFIKKKLAICMENLPATNPRDVMMSIWISWVFEMSQQFTESTSLMMSVSMGQIKNLGLPIPSKILGGLF
;
A
#
# COMPACT_ATOMS: atom_id res chain seq x y z
N MET A 1 20.74 -2.58 10.43
CA MET A 1 20.99 -2.05 11.77
C MET A 1 20.43 -0.63 11.78
N THR A 2 19.15 -0.47 12.11
CA THR A 2 18.55 0.84 12.39
C THR A 2 17.83 0.69 13.71
N ASP A 3 18.56 1.11 14.74
CA ASP A 3 18.12 1.42 16.07
C ASP A 3 17.02 2.51 16.01
N GLU A 4 16.21 2.59 17.06
CA GLU A 4 14.91 3.26 17.18
C GLU A 4 14.92 4.79 16.95
N GLY A 5 15.14 5.22 15.71
CA GLY A 5 15.02 6.61 15.30
C GLY A 5 13.65 6.92 14.67
N THR A 6 12.94 7.92 15.20
CA THR A 6 11.79 8.52 14.50
C THR A 6 12.28 9.16 13.20
N THR A 7 11.69 8.78 12.06
CA THR A 7 11.94 9.45 10.78
C THR A 7 11.19 10.78 10.77
N ILE A 8 11.91 11.89 10.77
CA ILE A 8 11.32 13.23 10.80
C ILE A 8 11.14 13.75 9.37
N ILE A 9 9.90 13.87 8.92
CA ILE A 9 9.55 14.47 7.62
C ILE A 9 9.20 15.94 7.80
N ASP A 10 8.45 16.25 8.86
CA ASP A 10 8.17 17.61 9.31
C ASP A 10 8.63 17.76 10.78
N PRO A 11 9.68 18.55 11.05
CA PRO A 11 10.16 18.78 12.42
C PRO A 11 9.14 19.43 13.34
N ASP A 12 8.24 20.25 12.78
CA ASP A 12 7.14 20.90 13.52
C ASP A 12 5.85 20.06 13.44
N GLY A 13 5.93 18.86 12.86
CA GLY A 13 4.81 17.97 12.64
C GLY A 13 4.20 17.47 13.95
N GLU A 14 2.87 17.51 14.01
CA GLU A 14 2.09 17.20 15.19
C GLU A 14 1.62 15.74 15.26
N VAL A 15 1.88 14.97 14.21
CA VAL A 15 1.43 13.59 14.07
C VAL A 15 2.62 12.64 14.05
N ILE A 16 2.60 11.65 14.94
CA ILE A 16 3.50 10.50 14.86
C ILE A 16 2.73 9.33 14.25
N ILE A 17 3.16 8.87 13.08
CA ILE A 17 2.67 7.62 12.51
C ILE A 17 3.58 6.50 12.99
N VAL A 18 2.98 5.48 13.61
CA VAL A 18 3.63 4.22 13.95
C VAL A 18 3.22 3.19 12.91
N LEU A 19 4.16 2.78 12.07
CA LEU A 19 3.98 1.69 11.12
C LEU A 19 4.45 0.38 11.77
N ALA A 20 3.50 -0.49 12.10
CA ALA A 20 3.73 -1.83 12.63
C ALA A 20 3.63 -2.89 11.52
N ASP A 21 4.27 -4.04 11.73
CA ASP A 21 4.21 -5.21 10.82
C ASP A 21 4.55 -4.90 9.35
N ALA A 22 5.50 -3.98 9.13
CA ALA A 22 5.84 -3.49 7.80
C ALA A 22 6.43 -4.58 6.88
N ASN A 23 6.30 -4.37 5.56
CA ASN A 23 6.95 -5.16 4.51
C ASN A 23 6.47 -6.62 4.42
N ALA A 24 5.16 -6.83 4.53
CA ALA A 24 4.55 -8.13 4.25
C ALA A 24 4.83 -8.59 2.79
N PRO A 25 4.86 -9.91 2.50
CA PRO A 25 5.05 -10.42 1.14
C PRO A 25 4.05 -9.83 0.14
N PHE A 26 4.52 -9.44 -1.04
CA PHE A 26 3.74 -8.70 -2.02
C PHE A 26 3.60 -9.46 -3.34
N ALA A 27 2.37 -9.51 -3.88
CA ALA A 27 2.05 -10.10 -5.19
C ALA A 27 2.67 -11.50 -5.40
N VAL A 28 2.45 -12.41 -4.46
CA VAL A 28 3.07 -13.74 -4.47
C VAL A 28 2.41 -14.62 -5.53
N LEU A 29 3.21 -15.27 -6.38
CA LEU A 29 2.76 -16.33 -7.28
C LEU A 29 2.58 -17.62 -6.47
N ASP A 30 1.43 -18.25 -6.58
CA ASP A 30 1.24 -19.61 -6.07
C ASP A 30 2.22 -20.55 -6.77
N LYS A 31 3.25 -21.00 -6.06
CA LYS A 31 4.06 -22.13 -6.55
C LYS A 31 3.11 -23.33 -6.62
N LYS A 32 2.89 -23.87 -7.82
CA LYS A 32 2.14 -25.12 -8.02
C LYS A 32 2.77 -26.21 -7.14
N VAL A 33 2.16 -26.50 -5.98
CA VAL A 33 2.32 -27.79 -5.34
C VAL A 33 1.50 -28.77 -6.17
N ARG A 34 2.18 -29.70 -6.84
CA ARG A 34 1.57 -30.94 -7.34
C ARG A 34 2.37 -32.09 -6.74
N SER A 35 1.80 -33.10 -6.10
CA SER A 35 0.51 -33.28 -5.41
C SER A 35 0.68 -34.62 -4.68
N GLY A 36 0.40 -34.67 -3.38
CA GLY A 36 0.23 -35.90 -2.61
C GLY A 36 -1.17 -35.86 -1.99
N SER A 37 -1.98 -36.85 -2.32
CA SER A 37 -3.44 -36.89 -2.20
C SER A 37 -3.98 -37.24 -0.80
N SER A 38 -5.22 -36.79 -0.56
CA SER A 38 -6.26 -37.36 0.35
C SER A 38 -6.09 -37.00 1.84
N THR A 39 -7.12 -36.57 2.61
CA THR A 39 -8.52 -37.00 2.65
C THR A 39 -9.37 -36.02 3.50
N GLU A 40 -10.67 -35.91 3.21
CA GLU A 40 -11.72 -35.12 3.91
C GLU A 40 -12.12 -35.76 5.26
N GLY A 41 -12.31 -35.01 6.36
CA GLY A 41 -13.58 -34.42 6.89
C GLY A 41 -13.76 -34.78 8.40
N PRO A 42 -14.83 -34.41 9.16
CA PRO A 42 -15.65 -33.18 9.21
C PRO A 42 -15.86 -32.57 10.65
N GLU A 43 -16.36 -31.31 10.69
CA GLU A 43 -17.18 -30.55 11.70
C GLU A 43 -17.10 -30.78 13.24
N LYS A 44 -16.96 -29.69 14.04
CA LYS A 44 -18.06 -28.98 14.76
C LYS A 44 -17.62 -27.77 15.64
N SER A 45 -18.55 -26.82 15.74
CA SER A 45 -18.76 -25.66 16.64
C SER A 45 -18.11 -25.65 18.03
N GLU A 46 -17.63 -24.49 18.50
CA GLU A 46 -18.25 -23.71 19.61
C GLU A 46 -17.50 -22.39 19.91
N LEU A 47 -18.29 -21.38 20.28
CA LEU A 47 -17.92 -20.02 20.65
C LEU A 47 -17.51 -19.97 22.14
N ALA A 48 -16.35 -19.41 22.46
CA ALA A 48 -16.01 -18.97 23.81
C ALA A 48 -15.22 -17.65 23.78
N THR A 49 -15.81 -16.62 24.37
CA THR A 49 -15.22 -15.31 24.69
C THR A 49 -14.49 -15.39 26.03
N GLN A 50 -13.19 -15.08 26.09
CA GLN A 50 -12.46 -14.52 27.26
C GLN A 50 -11.22 -13.77 26.71
N GLU A 51 -11.22 -12.44 26.72
CA GLU A 51 -10.62 -11.56 27.75
C GLU A 51 -9.08 -11.64 27.88
N SER A 52 -8.47 -10.51 27.52
CA SER A 52 -7.16 -9.96 27.92
C SER A 52 -5.98 -10.92 28.07
N ASP A 53 -5.07 -10.86 27.09
CA ASP A 53 -3.65 -11.08 27.35
C ASP A 53 -2.89 -9.84 26.87
N ALA A 54 -2.71 -8.90 27.79
CA ALA A 54 -1.63 -7.94 27.69
C ALA A 54 -0.34 -8.74 27.88
N ASN A 55 0.62 -8.51 26.97
CA ASN A 55 2.05 -8.86 27.08
C ASN A 55 2.54 -10.02 26.17
N GLN A 56 2.61 -9.74 24.86
CA GLN A 56 3.71 -10.20 23.98
C GLN A 56 3.96 -9.13 22.89
N ASP A 57 4.65 -8.04 23.23
CA ASP A 57 5.11 -7.03 22.24
C ASP A 57 6.64 -6.82 22.28
N GLU A 58 7.37 -7.85 22.72
CA GLU A 58 8.83 -7.84 22.69
C GLU A 58 9.29 -8.45 21.35
N GLY A 59 9.41 -7.62 20.32
CA GLY A 59 10.17 -7.97 19.11
C GLY A 59 9.55 -7.60 17.75
N ARG A 60 8.37 -6.98 17.70
CA ARG A 60 7.83 -6.50 16.41
C ARG A 60 8.46 -5.16 16.05
N LYS A 61 9.13 -5.11 14.91
CA LYS A 61 9.81 -3.91 14.44
C LYS A 61 8.78 -2.87 13.99
N CYS A 62 8.65 -1.81 14.77
CA CYS A 62 7.79 -0.66 14.48
C CYS A 62 8.62 0.52 13.97
N TYR A 63 8.06 1.31 13.05
CA TYR A 63 8.71 2.51 12.50
C TYR A 63 7.91 3.75 12.84
N ARG A 64 8.55 4.72 13.50
CA ARG A 64 7.93 6.00 13.88
C ARG A 64 8.25 7.06 12.84
N ILE A 65 7.25 7.82 12.39
CA ILE A 65 7.39 8.84 11.35
C ILE A 65 6.68 10.11 11.81
N GLN A 66 7.40 11.23 11.91
CA GLN A 66 6.85 12.53 12.32
C GLN A 66 6.46 13.36 11.10
N VAL A 67 5.19 13.78 11.05
CA VAL A 67 4.55 14.44 9.91
C VAL A 67 3.53 15.49 10.38
N SER A 68 3.10 16.36 9.48
CA SER A 68 2.13 17.41 9.77
C SER A 68 0.69 16.96 9.55
N ALA A 69 -0.17 17.27 10.52
CA ALA A 69 -1.61 17.00 10.42
C ALA A 69 -2.25 17.75 9.22
N LYS A 70 -1.78 18.98 8.94
CA LYS A 70 -2.33 19.82 7.87
C LYS A 70 -2.02 19.24 6.49
N HIS A 71 -0.78 18.82 6.25
CA HIS A 71 -0.39 18.18 4.98
C HIS A 71 -1.18 16.89 4.75
N LEU A 72 -1.27 16.03 5.77
CA LEU A 72 -2.06 14.79 5.69
C LEU A 72 -3.54 15.06 5.38
N ALA A 73 -4.18 15.96 6.12
CA ALA A 73 -5.60 16.27 5.97
C ALA A 73 -5.94 16.99 4.66
N LEU A 74 -4.98 17.75 4.10
CA LEU A 74 -5.13 18.37 2.79
C LEU A 74 -5.03 17.34 1.67
N ALA A 75 -4.05 16.43 1.74
CA ALA A 75 -3.76 15.48 0.68
C ALA A 75 -4.71 14.27 0.63
N SER A 76 -5.33 13.91 1.76
CA SER A 76 -6.12 12.69 1.87
C SER A 76 -7.40 12.91 2.68
N PRO A 77 -8.59 12.60 2.14
CA PRO A 77 -9.83 12.62 2.90
C PRO A 77 -9.85 11.54 4.00
N VAL A 78 -9.12 10.43 3.81
CA VAL A 78 -8.98 9.37 4.82
C VAL A 78 -8.22 9.90 6.03
N PHE A 79 -7.03 10.47 5.83
CA PHE A 79 -6.29 11.08 6.95
C PHE A 79 -7.05 12.25 7.57
N LYS A 80 -7.74 13.07 6.76
CA LYS A 80 -8.59 14.15 7.27
C LYS A 80 -9.65 13.63 8.23
N LYS A 81 -10.30 12.51 7.89
CA LYS A 81 -11.31 11.86 8.75
C LYS A 81 -10.68 11.25 10.00
N THR A 82 -9.49 10.67 9.90
CA THR A 82 -8.74 10.16 11.07
C THR A 82 -8.39 11.28 12.05
N LEU A 83 -7.94 12.43 11.55
CA LEU A 83 -7.44 13.54 12.38
C LEU A 83 -8.54 14.49 12.89
N HIS A 84 -9.62 14.67 12.12
CA HIS A 84 -10.70 15.62 12.45
C HIS A 84 -12.07 14.95 12.60
N GLY A 85 -12.12 13.61 12.65
CA GLY A 85 -13.36 12.86 12.86
C GLY A 85 -13.84 12.90 14.32
N GLY A 86 -14.75 11.99 14.67
CA GLY A 86 -15.16 11.75 16.06
C GLY A 86 -14.48 10.54 16.70
N TRP A 87 -13.26 10.19 16.27
CA TRP A 87 -12.53 9.01 16.72
C TRP A 87 -11.59 9.39 17.89
N LYS A 88 -10.98 8.40 18.55
CA LYS A 88 -10.13 8.66 19.73
C LYS A 88 -8.93 9.54 19.38
N GLU A 89 -8.39 9.36 18.18
CA GLU A 89 -7.24 10.07 17.63
C GLU A 89 -7.54 11.57 17.45
N SER A 90 -8.71 11.90 16.91
CA SER A 90 -9.10 13.30 16.69
C SER A 90 -9.39 14.04 18.00
N LEU A 91 -9.99 13.36 18.99
CA LEU A 91 -10.17 13.92 20.33
C LEU A 91 -8.82 14.21 20.99
N THR A 92 -7.89 13.27 20.92
CA THR A 92 -6.53 13.45 21.46
C THR A 92 -5.81 14.61 20.77
N PHE A 93 -5.93 14.73 19.45
CA PHE A 93 -5.33 15.82 18.68
C PHE A 93 -5.89 17.19 19.09
N LEU A 94 -7.21 17.31 19.28
CA LEU A 94 -7.86 18.54 19.73
C LEU A 94 -7.44 18.94 21.16
N GLU A 95 -7.24 17.98 22.05
CA GLU A 95 -6.86 18.24 23.44
C GLU A 95 -5.38 18.59 23.62
N LYS A 96 -4.49 17.86 22.94
CA LYS A 96 -3.03 17.94 23.18
C LYS A 96 -2.27 18.70 22.11
N GLY A 97 -2.89 18.97 20.96
CA GLY A 97 -2.23 19.53 19.79
C GLY A 97 -1.27 18.56 19.09
N CYS A 98 -1.20 17.30 19.53
CA CYS A 98 -0.42 16.23 18.90
C CYS A 98 -1.11 14.87 19.06
N VAL A 99 -0.83 13.94 18.14
CA VAL A 99 -1.46 12.61 18.15
C VAL A 99 -0.53 11.54 17.58
N GLU A 100 -0.64 10.32 18.12
CA GLU A 100 -0.01 9.13 17.57
C GLU A 100 -1.07 8.28 16.86
N ILE A 101 -0.80 7.87 15.61
CA ILE A 101 -1.68 6.98 14.83
C ILE A 101 -0.91 5.72 14.43
N THR A 102 -1.51 4.55 14.62
CA THR A 102 -0.89 3.27 14.24
C THR A 102 -1.47 2.77 12.92
N VAL A 103 -0.60 2.44 11.98
CA VAL A 103 -0.93 1.79 10.71
C VAL A 103 -0.17 0.47 10.62
N HIS A 104 -0.68 -0.48 9.84
CA HIS A 104 -0.16 -1.84 9.82
C HIS A 104 0.11 -2.29 8.38
N SER A 105 1.07 -3.21 8.23
CA SER A 105 1.24 -4.03 7.03
C SER A 105 1.63 -3.30 5.75
N TRP A 106 1.86 -1.98 5.80
CA TRP A 106 2.37 -1.25 4.66
C TRP A 106 3.84 -1.57 4.40
N ASP A 107 4.22 -1.51 3.12
CA ASP A 107 5.62 -1.46 2.76
C ASP A 107 6.20 -0.11 3.23
N LEU A 108 7.28 -0.17 4.02
CA LEU A 108 7.88 0.99 4.66
C LEU A 108 8.35 2.02 3.63
N GLU A 109 9.01 1.56 2.56
CA GLU A 109 9.58 2.45 1.56
C GLU A 109 8.47 3.14 0.75
N ALA A 110 7.46 2.38 0.34
CA ALA A 110 6.29 2.94 -0.33
C ALA A 110 5.56 3.96 0.57
N PHE A 111 5.42 3.66 1.86
CA PHE A 111 4.77 4.55 2.83
C PHE A 111 5.56 5.85 3.04
N LEU A 112 6.88 5.76 3.19
CA LEU A 112 7.75 6.93 3.29
C LEU A 112 7.69 7.80 2.02
N ILE A 113 7.69 7.19 0.83
CA ILE A 113 7.53 7.92 -0.43
C ILE A 113 6.20 8.68 -0.45
N LEU A 114 5.09 8.04 -0.06
CA LEU A 114 3.81 8.74 0.03
C LEU A 114 3.89 9.92 1.00
N MET A 115 4.48 9.73 2.19
CA MET A 115 4.63 10.81 3.16
C MET A 115 5.49 11.95 2.61
N TYR A 116 6.60 11.67 1.93
CA TYR A 116 7.43 12.70 1.29
C TYR A 116 6.66 13.46 0.20
N LEU A 117 5.85 12.78 -0.61
CA LEU A 117 5.01 13.41 -1.63
C LEU A 117 3.96 14.33 -1.01
N VAL A 118 3.26 13.86 0.02
CA VAL A 118 2.26 14.64 0.77
C VAL A 118 2.86 15.90 1.40
N HIS A 119 4.12 15.85 1.81
CA HIS A 119 4.84 16.97 2.44
C HIS A 119 5.71 17.77 1.46
N CYS A 120 5.58 17.56 0.15
CA CYS A 120 6.37 18.25 -0.88
C CYS A 120 7.90 18.12 -0.68
N ARG A 121 8.37 17.02 -0.10
CA ARG A 121 9.79 16.74 0.18
C ARG A 121 10.45 15.99 -0.98
N TYR A 122 10.35 16.54 -2.19
CA TYR A 122 10.77 15.87 -3.42
C TYR A 122 12.24 15.44 -3.46
N ARG A 123 13.13 16.15 -2.75
CA ARG A 123 14.57 15.83 -2.67
C ARG A 123 14.86 14.52 -1.92
N ASN A 124 13.89 14.01 -1.17
CA ASN A 124 14.01 12.75 -0.42
C ASN A 124 13.44 11.56 -1.18
N LEU A 125 12.88 11.77 -2.37
CA LEU A 125 12.40 10.68 -3.21
C LEU A 125 13.58 9.94 -3.85
N PRO A 126 13.48 8.61 -4.03
CA PRO A 126 14.47 7.88 -4.79
C PRO A 126 14.48 8.35 -6.26
N ASP A 127 15.66 8.30 -6.87
CA ASP A 127 15.85 8.65 -8.28
C ASP A 127 15.14 7.65 -9.20
N GLU A 128 15.19 6.38 -8.84
CA GLU A 128 14.57 5.27 -9.56
C GLU A 128 13.51 4.58 -8.70
N ILE A 129 12.36 4.26 -9.30
CA ILE A 129 11.29 3.49 -8.66
C ILE A 129 11.00 2.30 -9.55
N ASN A 130 11.23 1.09 -9.02
CA ASN A 130 10.91 -0.14 -9.74
C ASN A 130 9.39 -0.41 -9.73
N ILE A 131 8.94 -1.31 -10.61
CA ILE A 131 7.51 -1.62 -10.78
C ILE A 131 6.83 -2.09 -9.50
N GLU A 132 7.52 -2.87 -8.66
CA GLU A 132 6.95 -3.40 -7.43
C GLU A 132 6.72 -2.29 -6.39
N LEU A 133 7.72 -1.43 -6.17
CA LEU A 133 7.62 -0.29 -5.28
C LEU A 133 6.51 0.68 -5.75
N LEU A 134 6.38 0.85 -7.07
CA LEU A 134 5.33 1.66 -7.65
C LEU A 134 3.93 1.05 -7.46
N ALA A 135 3.79 -0.27 -7.60
CA ALA A 135 2.53 -0.96 -7.36
C ALA A 135 2.10 -0.89 -5.87
N LYS A 136 3.07 -0.99 -4.95
CA LYS A 136 2.85 -0.78 -3.51
C LYS A 136 2.43 0.66 -3.22
N LEU A 137 3.09 1.64 -3.83
CA LEU A 137 2.69 3.05 -3.73
C LEU A 137 1.28 3.29 -4.29
N ALA A 138 0.92 2.65 -5.40
CA ALA A 138 -0.42 2.73 -5.99
C ALA A 138 -1.50 2.23 -5.03
N ILE A 139 -1.23 1.16 -4.25
CA ILE A 139 -2.15 0.70 -3.18
C ILE A 139 -2.36 1.79 -2.13
N LEU A 140 -1.29 2.43 -1.68
CA LEU A 140 -1.40 3.50 -0.68
C LEU A 140 -2.16 4.70 -1.22
N VAL A 141 -1.89 5.11 -2.47
CA VAL A 141 -2.57 6.24 -3.12
C VAL A 141 -4.06 5.97 -3.27
N ASP A 142 -4.45 4.76 -3.69
CA ASP A 142 -5.84 4.33 -3.79
C ASP A 142 -6.51 4.27 -2.41
N PHE A 143 -5.86 3.62 -1.43
CA PHE A 143 -6.40 3.46 -0.08
C PHE A 143 -6.63 4.79 0.64
N TYR A 144 -5.66 5.71 0.58
CA TYR A 144 -5.76 7.02 1.21
C TYR A 144 -6.47 8.07 0.33
N ASP A 145 -6.90 7.72 -0.89
CA ASP A 145 -7.54 8.61 -1.87
C ASP A 145 -6.73 9.91 -2.13
N CYS A 146 -5.43 9.75 -2.35
CA CYS A 146 -4.48 10.86 -2.56
C CYS A 146 -4.44 11.30 -4.04
N LYS A 147 -5.52 11.90 -4.54
CA LYS A 147 -5.68 12.24 -5.98
C LYS A 147 -4.58 13.14 -6.54
N ASP A 148 -4.18 14.18 -5.80
CA ASP A 148 -3.13 15.10 -6.26
C ASP A 148 -1.77 14.40 -6.38
N VAL A 149 -1.48 13.49 -5.44
CA VAL A 149 -0.29 12.62 -5.50
C VAL A 149 -0.37 11.69 -6.71
N ALA A 150 -1.55 11.11 -6.99
CA ALA A 150 -1.77 10.28 -8.17
C ALA A 150 -1.46 11.04 -9.48
N VAL A 151 -1.93 12.29 -9.60
CA VAL A 151 -1.66 13.15 -10.76
C VAL A 151 -0.17 13.47 -10.89
N PHE A 152 0.51 13.76 -9.78
CA PHE A 152 1.95 14.00 -9.77
C PHE A 152 2.72 12.76 -10.24
N ILE A 153 2.41 11.59 -9.67
CA ILE A 153 3.04 10.33 -10.04
C ILE A 153 2.78 10.03 -11.51
N LYS A 154 1.55 10.15 -12.01
CA LYS A 154 1.21 9.98 -13.44
C LYS A 154 2.10 10.82 -14.34
N LYS A 155 2.29 12.10 -14.03
CA LYS A 155 3.15 13.01 -14.80
C LYS A 155 4.62 12.56 -14.78
N LYS A 156 5.11 12.09 -13.63
CA LYS A 156 6.47 11.55 -13.50
C LYS A 156 6.62 10.21 -14.25
N LEU A 157 5.62 9.33 -14.16
CA LEU A 157 5.60 8.00 -14.79
C LEU A 157 5.43 8.03 -16.29
N ALA A 158 4.75 9.03 -16.85
CA ALA A 158 4.71 9.21 -18.31
C ALA A 158 6.13 9.25 -18.91
N ILE A 159 7.14 9.63 -18.12
CA ILE A 159 8.55 9.64 -18.51
C ILE A 159 9.22 8.27 -18.25
N CYS A 160 8.84 7.55 -17.19
CA CYS A 160 9.47 6.28 -16.80
C CYS A 160 8.93 5.06 -17.56
N MET A 161 7.65 5.08 -17.98
CA MET A 161 6.94 3.91 -18.51
C MET A 161 7.31 3.55 -19.96
N GLU A 162 8.03 4.41 -20.69
CA GLU A 162 8.66 4.01 -21.96
C GLU A 162 9.72 2.91 -21.76
N ASN A 163 10.20 2.72 -20.53
CA ASN A 163 11.32 1.84 -20.20
C ASN A 163 10.98 0.73 -19.20
N LEU A 164 9.72 0.41 -18.95
CA LEU A 164 9.35 -0.61 -17.97
C LEU A 164 9.03 -1.95 -18.67
N PRO A 165 10.02 -2.85 -18.87
CA PRO A 165 9.76 -4.14 -19.46
C PRO A 165 8.94 -4.97 -18.47
N ALA A 166 7.69 -5.26 -18.79
CA ALA A 166 6.96 -6.30 -18.08
C ALA A 166 7.56 -7.66 -18.51
N THR A 167 8.54 -8.14 -17.74
CA THR A 167 9.35 -9.31 -18.12
C THR A 167 8.65 -10.64 -17.86
N ASN A 168 7.64 -10.64 -16.99
CA ASN A 168 6.94 -11.83 -16.53
C ASN A 168 5.47 -11.50 -16.16
N PRO A 169 4.58 -12.51 -16.02
CA PRO A 169 3.16 -12.27 -15.73
C PRO A 169 2.89 -11.51 -14.43
N ARG A 170 3.75 -11.62 -13.41
CA ARG A 170 3.60 -10.86 -12.16
C ARG A 170 3.82 -9.37 -12.42
N ASP A 171 4.85 -9.01 -13.18
CA ASP A 171 5.12 -7.62 -13.56
C ASP A 171 3.99 -7.06 -14.42
N VAL A 172 3.48 -7.83 -15.39
CA VAL A 172 2.33 -7.40 -16.22
C VAL A 172 1.10 -7.11 -15.36
N MET A 173 0.85 -7.95 -14.33
CA MET A 173 -0.27 -7.73 -13.41
C MET A 173 -0.10 -6.43 -12.60
N MET A 174 1.12 -6.13 -12.16
CA MET A 174 1.44 -4.86 -11.51
C MET A 174 1.24 -3.69 -12.47
N SER A 175 1.64 -3.80 -13.73
CA SER A 175 1.41 -2.76 -14.74
C SER A 175 -0.08 -2.48 -14.96
N ILE A 176 -0.93 -3.51 -14.96
CA ILE A 176 -2.39 -3.34 -15.02
C ILE A 176 -2.89 -2.57 -13.78
N TRP A 177 -2.43 -2.93 -12.59
CA TRP A 177 -2.81 -2.24 -11.36
C TRP A 177 -2.38 -0.76 -11.35
N ILE A 178 -1.12 -0.50 -11.66
CA ILE A 178 -0.53 0.85 -11.73
C ILE A 178 -1.31 1.70 -12.74
N SER A 179 -1.53 1.17 -13.94
CA SER A 179 -2.21 1.91 -15.01
C SER A 179 -3.69 2.17 -14.70
N TRP A 180 -4.34 1.29 -13.93
CA TRP A 180 -5.68 1.52 -13.42
C TRP A 180 -5.73 2.68 -12.42
N VAL A 181 -4.90 2.64 -11.36
CA VAL A 181 -4.89 3.66 -10.29
C VAL A 181 -4.54 5.05 -10.82
N PHE A 182 -3.55 5.14 -11.70
CA PHE A 182 -3.08 6.42 -12.22
C PHE A 182 -3.79 6.86 -13.52
N GLU A 183 -4.88 6.18 -13.89
CA GLU A 183 -5.70 6.48 -15.07
C GLU A 183 -4.88 6.59 -16.37
N MET A 184 -4.05 5.59 -16.62
CA MET A 184 -3.13 5.50 -17.77
C MET A 184 -3.72 4.59 -18.85
N SER A 185 -4.70 5.10 -19.60
CA SER A 185 -5.53 4.28 -20.50
C SER A 185 -4.76 3.48 -21.55
N GLN A 186 -3.71 4.07 -22.14
CA GLN A 186 -2.88 3.39 -23.14
C GLN A 186 -2.15 2.20 -22.52
N GLN A 187 -1.44 2.43 -21.42
CA GLN A 187 -0.67 1.40 -20.73
C GLN A 187 -1.57 0.31 -20.12
N PHE A 188 -2.77 0.69 -19.68
CA PHE A 188 -3.78 -0.28 -19.25
C PHE A 188 -4.17 -1.21 -20.41
N THR A 189 -4.44 -0.65 -21.59
CA THR A 189 -4.80 -1.42 -22.78
C THR A 189 -3.67 -2.35 -23.24
N GLU A 190 -2.44 -1.83 -23.28
CA GLU A 190 -1.25 -2.61 -23.67
C GLU A 190 -0.96 -3.75 -22.67
N SER A 191 -1.00 -3.44 -21.36
CA SER A 191 -0.72 -4.42 -20.31
C SER A 191 -1.78 -5.51 -20.22
N THR A 192 -3.07 -5.15 -20.39
CA THR A 192 -4.16 -6.13 -20.43
C THR A 192 -4.06 -7.03 -21.67
N SER A 193 -3.73 -6.46 -22.84
CA SER A 193 -3.49 -7.22 -24.07
C SER A 193 -2.31 -8.19 -23.93
N LEU A 194 -1.21 -7.73 -23.32
CA LEU A 194 -0.05 -8.58 -23.03
C LEU A 194 -0.41 -9.68 -22.04
N MET A 195 -1.18 -9.39 -20.99
CA MET A 195 -1.64 -10.38 -20.04
C MET A 195 -2.47 -11.48 -20.73
N MET A 196 -3.38 -11.11 -21.63
CA MET A 196 -4.18 -12.07 -22.38
C MET A 196 -3.34 -12.97 -23.29
N SER A 197 -2.24 -12.47 -23.86
CA SER A 197 -1.37 -13.28 -24.72
C SER A 197 -0.45 -14.24 -23.96
N VAL A 198 -0.01 -13.88 -22.74
CA VAL A 198 0.88 -14.72 -21.92
C VAL A 198 0.14 -15.69 -21.00
N SER A 199 -1.16 -15.46 -20.76
CA SER A 199 -1.93 -16.26 -19.81
C SER A 199 -2.53 -17.51 -20.47
N MET A 200 -1.95 -18.67 -20.21
CA MET A 200 -2.51 -19.97 -20.64
C MET A 200 -3.56 -20.55 -19.67
N GLY A 201 -4.17 -19.72 -18.81
CA GLY A 201 -5.10 -20.18 -17.78
C GLY A 201 -5.70 -19.05 -16.95
N GLN A 202 -6.30 -19.37 -15.80
CA GLN A 202 -6.97 -18.39 -14.96
C GLN A 202 -5.99 -17.34 -14.43
N ILE A 203 -6.23 -16.09 -14.84
CA ILE A 203 -5.52 -14.91 -14.35
C ILE A 203 -5.92 -14.65 -12.90
N LYS A 204 -4.93 -14.69 -12.00
CA LYS A 204 -5.08 -14.34 -10.58
C LYS A 204 -4.65 -12.90 -10.36
N ASN A 205 -5.36 -12.16 -9.51
CA ASN A 205 -5.02 -10.78 -9.15
C ASN A 205 -3.78 -10.66 -8.25
N LEU A 206 -3.19 -11.77 -7.79
CA LEU A 206 -2.02 -11.82 -6.91
C LEU A 206 -2.20 -11.03 -5.60
N GLY A 207 -3.44 -10.88 -5.11
CA GLY A 207 -3.74 -10.06 -3.94
C GLY A 207 -3.72 -8.55 -4.18
N LEU A 208 -3.58 -8.10 -5.43
CA LEU A 208 -3.76 -6.69 -5.78
C LEU A 208 -5.26 -6.33 -5.79
N PRO A 209 -5.63 -5.10 -5.37
CA PRO A 209 -7.02 -4.66 -5.28
C PRO A 209 -7.59 -4.25 -6.65
N ILE A 210 -7.37 -5.10 -7.66
CA ILE A 210 -7.90 -4.92 -9.00
C ILE A 210 -9.39 -5.27 -8.99
N PRO A 211 -10.29 -4.36 -9.42
CA PRO A 211 -11.71 -4.65 -9.53
C PRO A 211 -12.01 -5.92 -10.34
N SER A 212 -12.89 -6.78 -9.85
CA SER A 212 -13.26 -8.05 -10.49
C SER A 212 -13.77 -7.89 -11.92
N LYS A 213 -14.44 -6.78 -12.23
CA LYS A 213 -14.88 -6.40 -13.59
C LYS A 213 -13.74 -6.31 -14.60
N ILE A 214 -12.54 -5.91 -14.16
CA ILE A 214 -11.35 -5.83 -15.01
C ILE A 214 -10.83 -7.23 -15.29
N LEU A 215 -10.74 -8.06 -14.26
CA LEU A 215 -10.29 -9.45 -14.40
C LEU A 215 -11.25 -10.28 -15.25
N GLY A 216 -12.56 -10.06 -15.12
CA GLY A 216 -13.58 -10.73 -15.93
C GLY A 216 -13.53 -10.36 -17.41
N GLY A 217 -12.96 -9.21 -17.77
CA GLY A 217 -12.74 -8.80 -19.16
C GLY A 217 -11.44 -9.32 -19.78
N LEU A 218 -10.62 -10.05 -19.01
CA LEU A 218 -9.40 -10.72 -19.50
C LEU A 218 -9.64 -12.18 -19.92
N PHE A 219 -10.91 -12.61 -19.99
CA PHE A 219 -11.36 -13.95 -20.40
C PHE A 219 -12.33 -13.89 -21.57
#